data_AF-A0A0Q0DKE8-F1
#
_entry.id   AF-A0A0Q0DKE8-F1
#
_cell.length_a   1.000
_cell.length_b   1.000
_cell.length_c   1.000
_cell.angle_alpha   90.00
_cell.angle_beta   90.00
_cell.angle_gamma   90.00
#
_symmetry.space_group_name_H-M   'P 1'
#
loop_
_entity.id
_entity.type
_entity.pdbx_description
1 polymer ?
#
loop_
_entity_poly.entity_id
_entity_poly.type
_entity_poly.pdbx_seq_one_letter_code
_entity_poly.pdbx_strand_id
1 'polypeptide(L)' 'MLSGVDSLLSIVQMPAGIPVATLAIGKAGAINAALLSASILGAKHPQFHAALKKFRTEQTDSVLDNPDPRHA' A
#
# COMPACT_ATOMS: atom_id res chain seq x y z
N MET A 1 0.19 24.69 2.50
CA MET A 1 0.05 23.65 1.45
C MET A 1 -1.24 22.89 1.69
N LEU A 2 -1.97 22.52 0.64
CA LEU A 2 -3.38 22.06 0.68
C LEU A 2 -3.55 20.63 1.23
N SER A 3 -2.91 20.29 2.35
CA SER A 3 -2.94 18.95 2.96
C SER A 3 -2.63 17.80 1.96
N GLY A 4 -1.83 18.10 0.93
CA GLY A 4 -1.45 17.15 -0.13
C GLY A 4 -2.47 16.96 -1.25
N VAL A 5 -3.60 17.69 -1.28
CA VAL A 5 -4.58 17.63 -2.37
C VAL A 5 -3.99 18.11 -3.70
N ASP A 6 -3.17 19.17 -3.65
CA ASP A 6 -2.39 19.65 -4.79
C ASP A 6 -1.46 18.57 -5.36
N SER A 7 -0.78 17.86 -4.46
CA SER A 7 0.13 16.76 -4.79
C SER A 7 -0.63 15.55 -5.33
N LEU A 8 -1.80 15.22 -4.77
CA LEU A 8 -2.64 14.13 -5.25
C LEU A 8 -3.13 14.41 -6.68
N LEU A 9 -3.70 15.59 -6.92
CA LEU A 9 -4.27 15.95 -8.21
C LEU A 9 -3.20 16.09 -9.30
N SER A 10 -1.99 16.54 -8.97
CA SER A 10 -0.89 16.61 -9.93
C SER A 10 -0.33 15.24 -10.36
N ILE A 11 -0.59 14.19 -9.57
CA ILE A 11 -0.14 12.81 -9.86
C ILE A 11 -1.26 11.96 -10.46
N VAL A 12 -2.47 11.98 -9.88
CA VAL A 12 -3.56 11.05 -10.26
C VAL A 12 -4.26 11.42 -11.57
N GLN A 13 -4.26 12.71 -11.94
CA GLN A 13 -4.99 13.21 -13.12
C GLN A 13 -4.19 13.06 -14.41
N MET A 14 -3.62 11.88 -14.66
CA MET A 14 -2.89 11.61 -15.90
C MET A 14 -3.86 11.52 -17.09
N PRO A 15 -3.56 12.16 -18.23
CA PRO A 15 -4.33 11.97 -19.46
C PRO A 15 -4.32 10.52 -19.93
N ALA A 16 -5.31 10.14 -20.72
CA ALA A 16 -5.39 8.81 -21.31
C ALA A 16 -4.13 8.48 -22.13
N GLY A 17 -3.60 7.27 -21.95
CA GLY A 17 -2.41 6.76 -22.66
C GLY A 17 -1.18 6.58 -21.77
N ILE A 18 -1.03 7.34 -20.68
CA ILE A 18 0.11 7.24 -19.76
C ILE A 18 -0.39 7.00 -18.33
N PRO A 19 -0.57 5.74 -17.91
CA PRO A 19 -1.12 5.44 -16.60
C PRO A 19 -0.10 5.67 -15.48
N VAL A 20 -0.56 6.20 -14.35
CA VAL A 20 0.20 6.26 -13.10
C VAL A 20 -0.65 5.65 -11.99
N ALA A 21 -0.11 4.65 -11.30
CA ALA A 21 -0.77 4.05 -10.14
C ALA A 21 -0.56 4.95 -8.92
N THR A 22 -1.59 5.71 -8.55
CA THR A 22 -1.54 6.65 -7.42
C THR A 22 -2.09 6.03 -6.15
N LEU A 23 -1.39 6.25 -5.03
CA LEU A 23 -1.77 5.75 -3.70
C LEU A 23 -2.17 6.94 -2.79
N ALA A 24 -2.55 6.65 -1.55
CA ALA A 24 -2.96 7.67 -0.58
C ALA A 24 -1.90 8.78 -0.37
N ILE A 25 -2.31 9.94 0.15
CA ILE A 25 -1.38 11.01 0.52
C ILE A 25 -0.55 10.59 1.75
N GLY A 26 0.74 10.94 1.75
CA GLY A 26 1.62 10.80 2.92
C GLY A 26 2.09 9.38 3.21
N LYS A 27 2.37 9.08 4.49
CA LYS A 27 3.04 7.83 4.93
C LYS A 27 2.27 6.57 4.52
N ALA A 28 0.95 6.59 4.62
CA ALA A 28 0.11 5.45 4.23
C ALA A 28 0.28 5.13 2.73
N GLY A 29 0.36 6.16 1.89
CA GLY A 29 0.64 6.02 0.46
C GLY A 29 1.98 5.39 0.17
N ALA A 30 3.04 5.87 0.84
CA ALA A 30 4.39 5.33 0.67
C ALA A 30 4.48 3.84 1.03
N ILE A 31 3.85 3.43 2.14
CA ILE A 31 3.78 2.02 2.55
C ILE A 31 3.01 1.20 1.51
N ASN A 32 1.84 1.68 1.09
CA ASN A 32 1.01 0.96 0.11
C ASN A 32 1.66 0.90 -1.28
N ALA A 33 2.45 1.90 -1.68
CA ALA A 33 3.20 1.88 -2.92
C ALA A 33 4.28 0.78 -2.90
N ALA A 34 4.95 0.58 -1.77
CA ALA A 34 5.90 -0.52 -1.58
C ALA A 34 5.19 -1.89 -1.64
N LEU A 35 4.03 -2.03 -0.99
CA LEU A 35 3.24 -3.27 -1.01
C LEU A 35 2.67 -3.58 -2.41
N LEU A 36 2.23 -2.56 -3.15
CA LEU A 36 1.80 -2.72 -4.54
C LEU A 36 2.98 -3.16 -5.42
N SER A 37 4.15 -2.53 -5.25
CA SER A 37 5.37 -2.90 -5.96
C SER A 37 5.77 -4.35 -5.69
N ALA A 38 5.73 -4.79 -4.43
CA ALA A 38 5.97 -6.18 -4.04
C ALA A 38 4.94 -7.15 -4.67
N SER A 39 3.68 -6.72 -4.78
CA SER A 39 2.62 -7.50 -5.44
C SER A 39 2.91 -7.69 -6.93
N ILE A 40 3.33 -6.63 -7.63
CA ILE A 40 3.69 -6.66 -9.06
C ILE A 40 4.92 -7.54 -9.28
N LEU A 41 6.00 -7.31 -8.52
CA LEU A 41 7.22 -8.10 -8.63
C LEU A 41 7.00 -9.58 -8.26
N GLY A 42 6.11 -9.84 -7.30
CA GLY A 42 5.74 -11.19 -6.87
C GLY A 42 5.18 -12.07 -7.99
N ALA A 43 4.62 -11.49 -9.05
CA ALA A 43 4.16 -12.24 -10.21
C ALA A 43 5.30 -12.98 -10.94
N LYS A 44 6.53 -12.45 -10.87
CA LYS A 44 7.72 -13.03 -11.51
C LYS A 44 8.74 -13.59 -10.51
N HIS A 45 8.73 -13.09 -9.28
CA HIS A 45 9.72 -13.38 -8.25
C HIS A 45 9.06 -14.02 -7.02
N PRO A 46 9.07 -15.36 -6.91
CA PRO A 46 8.35 -16.09 -5.87
C PRO A 46 8.70 -15.67 -4.45
N GLN A 47 9.95 -15.23 -4.21
CA GLN A 47 10.38 -14.75 -2.90
C GLN A 47 9.63 -13.51 -2.43
N PHE A 48 9.29 -12.58 -3.33
CA PHE A 48 8.51 -11.38 -2.98
C PHE A 48 7.03 -11.72 -2.77
N HIS A 49 6.49 -12.67 -3.54
CA HIS A 49 5.14 -13.17 -3.30
C HIS A 49 5.02 -13.83 -1.92
N ALA A 50 5.97 -14.70 -1.58
CA ALA A 50 6.00 -15.37 -0.27
C ALA A 50 6.16 -14.36 0.88
N ALA A 51 7.06 -13.39 0.75
CA ALA A 51 7.26 -12.33 1.75
C ALA A 51 6.00 -11.47 1.93
N LEU A 52 5.34 -11.07 0.83
CA LEU A 52 4.11 -10.29 0.88
C LEU A 52 2.96 -11.09 1.52
N LYS A 53 2.84 -12.39 1.21
CA LYS A 53 1.84 -13.26 1.81
C LYS A 53 2.06 -13.36 3.33
N LYS A 54 3.31 -13.59 3.75
CA LYS A 54 3.69 -13.64 5.16
C LYS A 54 3.32 -12.34 5.88
N PHE A 55 3.72 -11.18 5.33
CA PHE A 55 3.39 -9.87 5.88
C PHE A 55 1.87 -9.69 6.09
N ARG A 56 1.05 -10.06 5.09
CA ARG A 56 -0.41 -9.96 5.18
C ARG A 56 -1.02 -10.89 6.23
N THR A 57 -0.49 -12.10 6.37
CA THR A 57 -0.91 -13.05 7.41
C THR A 57 -0.57 -12.49 8.79
N GLU A 58 0.67 -12.08 9.02
CA GLU A 58 1.10 -11.50 10.31
C GLU A 58 0.29 -10.26 10.69
N GLN A 59 -0.01 -9.38 9.74
CA GLN A 59 -0.85 -8.21 9.98
C GLN A 59 -2.28 -8.61 10.37
N THR A 60 -2.83 -9.65 9.76
CA THR A 60 -4.17 -10.16 10.07
C THR A 60 -4.20 -10.76 11.47
N ASP A 61 -3.25 -11.65 11.76
CA ASP A 61 -3.12 -12.34 13.05
C ASP A 61 -2.94 -11.31 14.18
N SER A 62 -2.09 -10.29 13.97
CA SER A 62 -1.88 -9.22 14.95
C SER A 62 -3.15 -8.48 15.38
N VAL A 63 -4.14 -8.35 14.49
CA VAL A 63 -5.43 -7.72 14.83
C VAL A 63 -6.36 -8.71 15.52
N LEU A 64 -6.39 -9.96 15.04
CA LEU A 64 -7.21 -11.02 15.64
C LEU A 64 -6.78 -11.37 17.07
N ASP A 65 -5.48 -11.30 17.35
CA ASP A 65 -4.90 -11.55 18.67
C ASP A 65 -5.18 -10.41 19.67
N ASN A 66 -5.58 -9.23 19.18
CA ASN A 66 -5.87 -8.05 20.01
C ASN A 66 -7.28 -7.48 19.72
N PRO A 67 -8.36 -8.25 19.99
CA PRO A 67 -9.71 -7.91 19.54
C PRO A 67 -10.40 -6.83 20.39
N ASP A 68 -9.95 -6.60 21.63
CA ASP A 68 -10.54 -5.59 22.52
C ASP A 68 -9.73 -4.28 22.44
N PRO A 69 -10.28 -3.22 21.83
CA PRO A 69 -9.57 -1.96 21.66
C PRO A 69 -9.31 -1.21 22.97
N ARG A 70 -9.89 -1.65 24.10
CA ARG A 70 -9.59 -1.09 25.42
C ARG A 70 -8.27 -1.59 26.00
N HIS A 71 -7.74 -2.69 25.46
CA HIS A 71 -6.52 -3.35 25.92
C HIS A 71 -5.39 -3.34 24.86
N ALA A 72 -5.65 -2.72 23.70
CA ALA A 72 -4.72 -2.62 22.58
C ALA A 72 -3.71 -1.46 22.75
#